data_AF-A0A821ZH64-F1
#
_entry.id   AF-A0A821ZH64-F1
#
_cell.length_a   1.000
_cell.length_b   1.000
_cell.length_c   1.000
_cell.angle_alpha   90.00
_cell.angle_beta   90.00
_cell.angle_gamma   90.00
#
_symmetry.space_group_name_H-M   'P 1'
#
loop_
_entity.id
_entity.type
_entity.pdbx_description
1 polymer ?
#
loop_
_entity_poly.entity_id
_entity_poly.type
_entity_poly.pdbx_seq_one_letter_code
_entity_poly.pdbx_strand_id
1 'polypeptide(L)'
;MSSWEKFKDKFANPIFHYGVAICSFTASSPDQLSLLLGDGVHVREECDEWYFGSLASNSQVSGIFPKIFVHLKPVIVDNNQVTSITNEDSLANDLIGVLREWAHHIEQFYK
;
A
#
# COMPACT_ATOMS: atom_id res chain seq x y z
N MET A 1 -4.27 -25.78 -8.94
CA MET A 1 -3.51 -24.52 -8.90
C MET A 1 -4.54 -23.43 -8.66
N SER A 2 -4.43 -22.68 -7.56
CA SER A 2 -5.38 -21.62 -7.25
C SER A 2 -5.43 -20.61 -8.39
N SER A 3 -6.63 -20.24 -8.83
CA SER A 3 -6.84 -19.30 -9.93
C SER A 3 -6.75 -17.89 -9.37
N TRP A 4 -5.84 -17.08 -9.92
CA TRP A 4 -5.77 -15.65 -9.59
C TRP A 4 -6.94 -14.94 -10.26
N GLU A 5 -7.71 -14.20 -9.46
CA GLU A 5 -8.79 -13.39 -9.96
C GLU A 5 -8.40 -11.91 -9.88
N LYS A 6 -8.87 -11.12 -10.85
CA LYS A 6 -8.83 -9.66 -10.70
C LYS A 6 -9.52 -9.29 -9.41
N PHE A 7 -8.89 -8.43 -8.61
CA PHE A 7 -9.47 -7.96 -7.38
C PHE A 7 -10.83 -7.30 -7.67
N LYS A 8 -11.91 -7.85 -7.11
CA LYS A 8 -13.26 -7.34 -7.33
C LYS A 8 -13.60 -6.39 -6.19
N ASP A 9 -13.66 -5.10 -6.50
CA ASP A 9 -14.08 -4.12 -5.51
C ASP A 9 -15.52 -4.40 -5.05
N LYS A 10 -15.74 -4.32 -3.73
CA LYS A 10 -17.10 -4.31 -3.14
C LYS A 10 -17.72 -2.92 -3.20
N PHE A 11 -16.92 -1.90 -3.51
CA PHE A 11 -17.31 -0.51 -3.63
C PHE A 11 -17.24 -0.12 -5.11
N ALA A 12 -18.39 0.14 -5.73
CA ALA A 12 -18.50 0.31 -7.17
C ALA A 12 -17.71 1.54 -7.69
N ASN A 13 -16.49 1.33 -8.22
CA ASN A 13 -15.81 2.10 -9.28
C ASN A 13 -14.37 1.55 -9.49
N PRO A 14 -13.74 1.74 -10.67
CA PRO A 14 -12.40 1.22 -10.93
C PRO A 14 -11.37 2.08 -10.22
N ILE A 15 -11.07 1.74 -8.97
CA ILE A 15 -10.09 2.45 -8.16
C ILE A 15 -9.01 1.43 -7.77
N PHE A 16 -7.76 1.74 -8.11
CA PHE A 16 -6.62 0.92 -7.71
C PHE A 16 -6.65 0.70 -6.19
N HIS A 17 -6.82 -0.55 -5.76
CA HIS A 17 -6.99 -0.91 -4.35
C HIS A 17 -5.70 -0.64 -3.58
N TYR A 18 -5.66 0.47 -2.84
CA TYR A 18 -4.53 0.80 -1.98
C TYR A 18 -4.64 0.05 -0.65
N GLY A 19 -3.53 -0.47 -0.17
CA GLY A 19 -3.42 -1.08 1.15
C GLY A 19 -2.22 -0.52 1.90
N VAL A 20 -2.24 -0.69 3.22
CA VAL A 20 -1.10 -0.41 4.09
C VAL A 20 -0.69 -1.69 4.79
N ALA A 21 0.59 -2.02 4.75
CA ALA A 21 1.14 -3.13 5.50
C ALA A 21 1.01 -2.85 7.01
N ILE A 22 0.31 -3.71 7.73
CA ILE A 22 0.10 -3.59 9.18
C ILE A 22 1.18 -4.35 9.98
N CYS A 23 1.97 -5.17 9.31
CA CYS A 23 3.13 -5.85 9.85
C CYS A 23 4.15 -6.13 8.75
N SER A 24 5.41 -6.32 9.14
CA SER A 24 6.48 -6.63 8.19
C SER A 24 6.36 -8.07 7.70
N PHE A 25 6.57 -8.27 6.41
CA PHE A 25 6.59 -9.55 5.73
C PHE A 25 7.90 -9.69 4.96
N THR A 26 8.65 -10.77 5.20
CA THR A 26 9.90 -11.05 4.50
C THR A 26 9.64 -12.07 3.40
N ALA A 27 9.90 -11.69 2.15
CA ALA A 27 9.81 -12.58 1.00
C ALA A 27 10.72 -13.81 1.18
N SER A 28 10.13 -14.99 1.02
CA SER A 28 10.82 -16.28 1.05
C SER A 28 11.11 -16.82 -0.35
N SER A 29 10.54 -16.20 -1.39
CA SER A 29 10.76 -16.55 -2.79
C SER A 29 10.84 -15.29 -3.66
N PRO A 30 11.44 -15.37 -4.87
CA PRO A 30 11.58 -14.22 -5.78
C PRO A 30 10.24 -13.61 -6.23
N ASP A 31 9.18 -14.41 -6.23
CA ASP A 31 7.84 -13.97 -6.65
C ASP A 31 7.10 -13.23 -5.52
N GLN A 32 7.61 -13.29 -4.29
CA GLN A 32 7.04 -12.63 -3.12
C GLN A 32 7.57 -11.21 -2.98
N LEU A 33 6.68 -10.30 -2.59
CA LEU A 33 7.02 -8.91 -2.30
C LEU A 33 7.24 -8.76 -0.79
N SER A 34 8.45 -8.41 -0.36
CA SER A 34 8.69 -8.03 1.04
C SER A 34 7.97 -6.72 1.35
N LEU A 35 7.38 -6.65 2.55
CA LEU A 35 6.69 -5.47 3.07
C LEU A 35 7.32 -5.07 4.41
N LEU A 36 7.48 -3.77 4.63
CA LEU A 36 7.76 -3.20 5.94
C LEU A 36 6.45 -2.67 6.54
N LEU A 37 6.34 -2.70 7.87
CA LEU A 37 5.23 -2.09 8.57
C LEU A 37 5.06 -0.62 8.13
N GLY A 38 3.86 -0.27 7.68
CA GLY A 38 3.52 1.04 7.15
C GLY A 38 3.72 1.21 5.63
N ASP A 39 4.28 0.23 4.92
CA ASP A 39 4.42 0.31 3.47
C ASP A 39 3.05 0.40 2.79
N GLY A 40 2.91 1.37 1.89
CA GLY A 40 1.77 1.46 0.99
C GLY A 40 1.91 0.47 -0.17
N VAL A 41 0.83 -0.21 -0.52
CA VAL A 41 0.79 -1.17 -1.63
C VAL A 41 -0.39 -0.90 -2.55
N HIS A 42 -0.22 -1.14 -3.85
CA HIS A 42 -1.31 -1.23 -4.82
C HIS A 42 -1.61 -2.69 -5.11
N VAL A 43 -2.82 -3.13 -4.79
CA VAL A 43 -3.31 -4.48 -5.08
C VAL A 43 -3.94 -4.51 -6.47
N ARG A 44 -3.55 -5.49 -7.28
CA ARG A 44 -4.07 -5.70 -8.64
C ARG A 44 -4.92 -6.95 -8.74
N GLU A 45 -4.45 -8.04 -8.12
CA GLU A 45 -5.09 -9.35 -8.19
C GLU A 45 -5.09 -9.99 -6.81
N GLU A 46 -5.99 -10.96 -6.62
CA GLU A 46 -6.08 -11.73 -5.40
C GLU A 46 -6.36 -13.20 -5.70
N CYS A 47 -5.86 -14.08 -4.84
CA CYS A 47 -6.25 -15.48 -4.79
C CYS A 47 -6.26 -15.92 -3.34
N ASP A 48 -7.23 -16.75 -2.92
CA ASP A 48 -7.32 -17.32 -1.57
C ASP A 48 -6.85 -16.34 -0.46
N GLU A 49 -5.66 -16.59 0.11
CA GLU A 49 -5.01 -15.86 1.20
C GLU A 49 -3.90 -14.89 0.76
N TRP A 50 -3.74 -14.65 -0.55
CA TRP A 50 -2.70 -13.82 -1.14
C TRP A 50 -3.25 -12.67 -1.99
N TYR A 51 -2.50 -11.57 -1.98
CA TYR A 51 -2.61 -10.48 -2.93
C TYR A 51 -1.41 -10.49 -3.87
N PHE A 52 -1.61 -9.96 -5.07
CA PHE A 52 -0.54 -9.60 -6.00
C PHE A 52 -0.61 -8.10 -6.27
N GLY A 53 0.53 -7.43 -6.14
CA GLY A 53 0.58 -5.99 -6.17
C GLY A 53 1.99 -5.43 -6.29
N SER A 54 2.12 -4.13 -6.07
CA SER A 54 3.40 -3.41 -6.05
C SER A 54 3.46 -2.40 -4.91
N LEU A 55 4.67 -1.96 -4.55
CA LEU A 55 4.85 -0.89 -3.58
C LEU A 55 4.34 0.43 -4.18
N ALA A 56 3.62 1.21 -3.38
CA ALA A 56 3.16 2.55 -3.76
C ALA A 56 4.34 3.53 -3.92
N SER A 57 5.43 3.30 -3.19
CA SER A 57 6.68 4.06 -3.32
C SER A 57 7.48 3.71 -4.57
N ASN A 58 7.34 2.47 -5.09
CA ASN A 58 8.03 2.01 -6.29
C ASN A 58 7.21 0.94 -7.02
N SER A 59 6.49 1.36 -8.06
CA SER A 59 5.60 0.50 -8.83
C SER A 59 6.32 -0.58 -9.65
N GLN A 60 7.64 -0.48 -9.84
CA GLN A 60 8.43 -1.52 -10.51
C GLN A 60 8.68 -2.73 -9.62
N VAL A 61 8.64 -2.57 -8.29
CA VAL A 61 8.81 -3.66 -7.33
C VAL A 61 7.43 -4.28 -7.08
N SER A 62 7.24 -5.50 -7.58
CA SER A 62 5.96 -6.20 -7.53
C SER A 62 6.12 -7.67 -7.18
N GLY A 63 5.06 -8.25 -6.63
CA GLY A 63 5.05 -9.65 -6.20
C GLY A 63 3.80 -9.97 -5.39
N ILE A 64 3.78 -11.18 -4.84
CA ILE A 64 2.69 -11.66 -3.99
C ILE A 64 2.98 -11.41 -2.52
N PHE A 65 1.95 -11.12 -1.73
CA PHE A 65 2.03 -10.95 -0.29
C PHE A 65 0.74 -11.43 0.40
N PRO A 66 0.79 -11.93 1.64
CA PRO A 66 -0.40 -12.50 2.26
C PRO A 66 -1.39 -11.42 2.68
N LYS A 67 -2.70 -11.68 2.50
CA LYS A 67 -3.76 -10.70 2.80
C LYS A 67 -3.74 -10.21 4.23
N ILE A 68 -3.46 -11.12 5.18
CA ILE A 68 -3.46 -10.82 6.62
C ILE A 68 -2.40 -9.79 7.04
N PHE A 69 -1.40 -9.51 6.19
CA PHE A 69 -0.36 -8.52 6.47
C PHE A 69 -0.74 -7.11 6.00
N VAL A 70 -1.85 -6.96 5.27
CA VAL A 70 -2.24 -5.71 4.62
C VAL A 70 -3.67 -5.33 4.97
N HIS A 71 -3.86 -4.09 5.40
CA HIS A 71 -5.18 -3.50 5.54
C HIS A 71 -5.51 -2.67 4.30
N LEU A 72 -6.55 -3.07 3.57
CA LEU A 72 -7.03 -2.33 2.41
C LEU A 72 -7.71 -1.04 2.86
N LYS A 73 -7.34 0.08 2.25
CA LYS A 73 -7.98 1.38 2.47
C LYS A 73 -8.84 1.73 1.25
N PRO A 74 -10.09 2.17 1.46
CA PRO A 74 -10.87 2.75 0.38
C PRO A 74 -10.16 3.99 -0.14
N VAL A 75 -10.05 4.08 -1.47
CA VAL A 75 -9.54 5.26 -2.15
C VAL A 75 -10.69 5.85 -2.95
N ILE A 76 -10.86 7.16 -2.88
CA ILE A 76 -11.76 7.88 -3.78
C ILE A 76 -10.88 8.57 -4.82
N VAL A 77 -11.06 8.22 -6.09
CA VAL A 77 -10.41 8.90 -7.22
C VAL A 77 -11.40 9.91 -7.75
N ASP A 78 -11.10 11.20 -7.59
CA ASP A 78 -11.81 12.28 -8.26
C ASP A 78 -10.87 12.89 -9.32
N ASN A 79 -11.35 13.01 -10.56
CA ASN A 79 -10.63 13.63 -11.69
C ASN A 79 -9.19 13.14 -11.92
N ASN A 80 -8.96 11.82 -11.92
CA ASN A 80 -7.66 11.20 -12.19
C ASN A 80 -6.55 11.49 -11.16
N GLN A 81 -6.90 12.06 -10.01
CA GLN A 81 -6.02 12.24 -8.87
C GLN A 81 -6.56 11.42 -7.68
N VAL A 82 -5.68 10.75 -6.96
CA VAL A 82 -6.01 10.04 -5.72
C VAL A 82 -6.30 11.10 -4.66
N THR A 83 -7.58 11.40 -4.41
CA THR A 83 -8.00 12.57 -3.62
C THR A 83 -8.36 12.25 -2.18
N SER A 84 -8.49 10.97 -1.79
CA SER A 84 -8.46 10.63 -0.36
C SER A 84 -8.26 9.12 -0.15
N ILE A 85 -7.21 8.79 0.58
CA ILE A 85 -7.18 7.60 1.42
C ILE A 85 -8.18 7.92 2.54
N THR A 86 -9.29 7.20 2.63
CA THR A 86 -10.46 7.58 3.44
C THR A 86 -10.13 8.18 4.81
N ASN A 87 -10.64 9.39 5.03
CA ASN A 87 -11.04 9.97 6.32
C ASN A 87 -10.01 9.94 7.46
N GLU A 88 -8.72 9.89 7.17
CA GLU A 88 -7.75 10.37 8.15
C GLU A 88 -7.80 11.90 8.13
N ASP A 89 -8.07 12.49 9.31
CA ASP A 89 -8.22 13.93 9.49
C ASP A 89 -7.14 14.67 8.69
N SER A 90 -7.50 15.74 7.97
CA SER A 90 -6.52 16.58 7.24
C SER A 90 -5.30 16.92 8.11
N LEU A 91 -5.52 17.08 9.41
CA LEU A 91 -4.50 17.27 10.43
C LEU A 91 -3.50 16.11 10.53
N ALA A 92 -3.96 14.86 10.48
CA ALA A 92 -3.08 13.70 10.53
C ALA A 92 -2.13 13.67 9.32
N ASN A 93 -2.62 14.00 8.12
CA ASN A 93 -1.78 14.10 6.93
C ASN A 93 -0.74 15.23 7.04
N ASP A 94 -1.14 16.40 7.54
CA ASP A 94 -0.22 17.51 7.78
C ASP A 94 0.86 17.14 8.81
N LEU A 95 0.46 16.50 9.92
CA LEU A 95 1.39 16.03 10.96
C LEU A 95 2.37 14.98 10.42
N ILE A 96 1.89 14.03 9.61
CA ILE A 96 2.74 13.03 8.96
C ILE A 96 3.73 13.69 8.01
N GLY A 97 3.31 14.73 7.28
CA GLY A 97 4.18 15.53 6.41
C GLY A 97 5.32 16.19 7.19
N VAL A 98 4.99 16.92 8.26
CA VAL A 98 5.98 17.60 9.12
C VAL A 98 6.97 16.60 9.72
N LEU A 99 6.48 15.46 10.22
CA LEU A 99 7.35 14.42 10.79
C LEU A 99 8.33 13.84 9.74
N ARG A 100 7.89 13.68 8.49
CA ARG A 100 8.77 13.22 7.39
C ARG A 100 9.84 14.24 7.04
N GLU A 101 9.49 15.53 7.00
CA GLU A 101 10.46 16.61 6.80
C GLU A 101 11.50 16.63 7.92
N TRP A 102 11.08 16.43 9.17
CA TRP A 102 11.98 16.38 10.31
C TRP A 102 12.92 15.18 10.26
N ALA A 103 12.40 13.99 9.91
CA ALA A 103 13.22 12.80 9.71
C ALA A 103 14.33 13.05 8.66
N HIS A 104 13.99 13.70 7.55
CA HIS A 104 14.96 14.07 6.52
C HIS A 104 16.05 15.02 7.04
N HIS A 105 15.68 16.04 7.82
CA HIS A 105 16.66 16.96 8.42
C HIS A 105 17.59 16.25 9.41
N ILE A 106 17.05 15.39 10.27
CA ILE A 106 17.84 14.63 11.24
C ILE A 106 18.91 13.80 10.51
N GLU A 107 18.57 13.12 9.43
CA GLU A 107 19.56 12.35 8.65
C GLU A 107 20.71 13.21 8.07
N GLN A 108 20.47 14.49 7.79
CA GLN A 108 21.50 15.42 7.30
C GLN A 108 22.46 15.89 8.41
N PHE A 109 21.97 16.03 9.65
CA PHE A 109 22.78 16.53 10.77
C PHE A 109 23.59 15.46 11.51
N TYR A 110 23.26 14.17 11.33
CA TYR A 110 23.98 13.05 11.92
C TYR A 110 25.13 12.50 11.03
N LYS A 111 25.55 13.26 9.99
CA LYS A 111 26.74 12.98 9.18
C LYS A 111 27.95 13.81 9.62
#